data_AF-I2NES4-F1
#
_entry.id   AF-I2NES4-F1
#
_cell.length_a   1.000
_cell.length_b   1.000
_cell.length_c   1.000
_cell.angle_alpha   90.00
_cell.angle_beta   90.00
_cell.angle_gamma   90.00
#
_symmetry.space_group_name_H-M   'P 1'
#
loop_
_entity.id
_entity.type
_entity.pdbx_description
1 polymer ?
#
loop_
_entity_poly.entity_id
_entity_poly.type
_entity_poly.pdbx_seq_one_letter_code
_entity_poly.pdbx_strand_id
1 'polypeptide(L)'
;MSNKTAIEIPYIEALENDEFDLLPSPFYAQIYLKKLSWALGLDESILLTAFREGKELLFDEEILVDEEELHSRKLRQKASWLPILYYLLISFAILGFVIYIVYFYGFTASVK
;
A
#
# COMPACT_ATOMS: atom_id res chain seq x y z
N MET A 1 -11.14 20.32 6.35
CA MET A 1 -11.09 18.89 5.93
C MET A 1 -10.74 18.72 4.45
N SER A 2 -11.25 19.54 3.52
CA SER A 2 -11.03 19.41 2.05
C SER A 2 -9.56 19.44 1.56
N ASN A 3 -8.65 20.12 2.27
CA ASN A 3 -7.26 20.30 1.82
C ASN A 3 -6.44 18.99 1.69
N LYS A 4 -6.94 17.86 2.21
CA LYS A 4 -6.24 16.56 2.15
C LYS A 4 -6.63 15.68 0.95
N THR A 5 -7.81 15.88 0.37
CA THR A 5 -8.36 14.98 -0.66
C THR A 5 -8.40 15.59 -2.06
N ALA A 6 -8.16 16.89 -2.20
CA ALA A 6 -8.33 17.64 -3.45
C ALA A 6 -9.74 17.46 -4.07
N ILE A 7 -10.73 17.14 -3.23
CA ILE A 7 -12.15 17.05 -3.59
C ILE A 7 -12.81 18.35 -3.14
N GLU A 8 -13.66 18.92 -3.98
CA GLU A 8 -14.46 20.09 -3.63
C GLU A 8 -15.41 19.76 -2.46
N ILE A 9 -15.58 20.72 -1.55
CA ILE A 9 -16.43 20.59 -0.36
C ILE A 9 -17.85 20.06 -0.66
N PRO A 10 -18.59 20.55 -1.68
CA PRO A 10 -19.95 20.06 -1.94
C PRO A 10 -20.00 18.57 -2.26
N TYR A 11 -18.97 18.01 -2.89
CA TYR A 11 -18.94 16.58 -3.19
C TYR A 11 -18.60 15.73 -1.97
N ILE A 12 -17.88 16.27 -0.99
CA ILE A 12 -17.66 15.56 0.28
C ILE A 12 -18.98 15.49 1.06
N GLU A 13 -19.70 16.60 1.14
CA GLU A 13 -21.00 16.65 1.80
C GLU A 13 -22.03 15.72 1.13
N ALA A 14 -22.04 15.66 -0.19
CA ALA A 14 -22.85 14.70 -0.94
C ALA A 14 -22.53 13.24 -0.59
N LEU A 15 -21.24 12.90 -0.38
CA LEU A 15 -20.84 11.54 0.02
C LEU A 15 -21.21 11.21 1.47
N GLU A 16 -21.17 12.20 2.36
CA GLU A 16 -21.53 12.03 3.77
C GLU A 16 -23.04 11.84 3.97
N ASN A 17 -23.85 12.37 3.05
CA ASN A 17 -25.32 12.28 3.08
C ASN A 17 -25.90 11.22 2.12
N ASP A 18 -25.06 10.38 1.51
CA ASP A 18 -25.45 9.39 0.48
C ASP A 18 -26.13 10.00 -0.77
N GLU A 19 -25.93 11.30 -1.03
CA GLU A 19 -26.50 12.06 -2.14
C GLU A 19 -25.61 11.96 -3.40
N PHE A 20 -25.39 10.74 -3.89
CA PHE A 20 -24.48 10.49 -5.02
C PHE A 20 -24.90 11.15 -6.35
N ASP A 21 -26.15 11.60 -6.46
CA ASP A 21 -26.70 12.29 -7.65
C ASP A 21 -26.14 13.71 -7.82
N LEU A 22 -25.63 14.32 -6.75
CA LEU A 22 -25.00 15.65 -6.78
C LEU A 22 -23.55 15.61 -7.27
N LEU A 23 -22.98 14.42 -7.43
CA LEU A 23 -21.65 14.26 -7.98
C LEU A 23 -21.65 14.61 -9.48
N PRO A 24 -20.52 15.10 -10.02
CA PRO A 24 -20.41 15.40 -11.46
C PRO A 24 -20.75 14.18 -12.33
N SER A 25 -20.48 12.99 -11.79
CA SER A 25 -21.02 11.75 -12.31
C SER A 25 -21.13 10.71 -11.18
N PRO A 26 -22.12 9.81 -11.24
CA PRO A 26 -22.34 8.77 -10.23
C PRO A 26 -21.21 7.73 -10.16
N PHE A 27 -20.30 7.74 -11.14
CA PHE A 27 -19.13 6.88 -11.20
C PHE A 27 -17.97 7.39 -10.32
N TYR A 28 -17.94 8.69 -9.99
CA TYR A 28 -16.89 9.28 -9.13
C TYR A 28 -17.01 8.90 -7.65
N ALA A 29 -18.17 8.38 -7.23
CA ALA A 29 -18.44 8.04 -5.83
C ALA A 29 -17.38 7.09 -5.24
N GLN A 30 -17.00 6.01 -5.95
CA GLN A 30 -15.98 5.07 -5.45
C GLN A 30 -14.60 5.70 -5.33
N ILE A 31 -14.23 6.56 -6.28
CA ILE A 31 -12.93 7.22 -6.31
C ILE A 31 -12.83 8.20 -5.16
N TYR A 32 -13.88 8.98 -4.93
CA TYR A 32 -13.94 9.90 -3.82
C TYR A 32 -14.01 9.19 -2.47
N LEU A 33 -14.78 8.09 -2.36
CA LEU A 33 -14.76 7.23 -1.16
C LEU A 33 -13.38 6.65 -0.88
N LYS A 34 -12.62 6.27 -1.91
CA LYS A 34 -11.24 5.80 -1.75
C LYS A 34 -10.31 6.91 -1.26
N LYS A 35 -10.39 8.11 -1.86
CA LYS A 35 -9.65 9.30 -1.40
C LYS A 35 -10.03 9.69 0.03
N LEU A 36 -11.31 9.59 0.39
CA LEU A 36 -11.84 9.88 1.72
C LEU A 36 -11.36 8.86 2.76
N SER A 37 -11.46 7.56 2.43
CA SER A 37 -10.90 6.46 3.24
C SER A 37 -9.44 6.74 3.58
N TRP A 38 -8.67 7.10 2.57
CA TRP A 38 -7.25 7.38 2.71
C TRP A 38 -6.98 8.62 3.58
N ALA A 39 -7.72 9.71 3.38
CA ALA A 39 -7.56 10.94 4.18
C ALA A 39 -7.95 10.77 5.66
N LEU A 40 -8.88 9.85 5.95
CA LEU A 40 -9.35 9.49 7.29
C LEU A 40 -8.54 8.35 7.93
N GLY A 41 -7.69 7.65 7.17
CA GLY A 41 -6.96 6.46 7.63
C GLY A 41 -7.86 5.24 7.86
N LEU A 42 -9.03 5.21 7.22
CA LEU A 42 -9.99 4.11 7.27
C LEU A 42 -9.64 3.04 6.22
N ASP A 43 -10.07 1.81 6.47
CA ASP A 43 -9.94 0.71 5.50
C ASP A 43 -10.83 0.97 4.29
N GLU A 44 -10.21 1.08 3.11
CA GLU A 44 -10.87 1.27 1.81
C GLU A 44 -11.97 0.23 1.58
N SER A 45 -11.76 -1.02 2.02
CA SER A 45 -12.67 -2.13 1.78
C SER A 45 -14.00 -1.97 2.51
N ILE A 46 -14.01 -1.32 3.68
CA ILE A 46 -15.22 -1.13 4.48
C ILE A 46 -16.14 -0.14 3.77
N LEU A 47 -15.60 1.02 3.39
CA LEU A 47 -16.38 2.08 2.72
C LEU A 47 -16.84 1.65 1.31
N LEU A 48 -15.99 0.95 0.56
CA LEU A 48 -16.36 0.44 -0.77
C LEU A 48 -17.39 -0.70 -0.69
N THR A 49 -17.34 -1.53 0.35
CA THR A 49 -18.32 -2.61 0.54
C THR A 49 -19.68 -2.05 0.93
N ALA A 50 -19.74 -1.09 1.86
CA ALA A 50 -20.98 -0.39 2.21
C ALA A 50 -21.61 0.31 1.00
N PHE A 51 -20.79 0.97 0.17
CA PHE A 51 -21.26 1.59 -1.08
C PHE A 51 -21.78 0.56 -2.09
N ARG A 52 -21.11 -0.58 -2.25
CA ARG A 52 -21.50 -1.62 -3.21
C ARG A 52 -22.75 -2.39 -2.76
N GLU A 53 -22.94 -2.62 -1.46
CA GLU A 53 -24.17 -3.21 -0.93
C GLU A 53 -25.40 -2.34 -1.23
N GLY A 54 -25.22 -1.03 -1.35
CA GLY A 54 -26.28 -0.09 -1.74
C GLY A 54 -26.44 0.14 -3.25
N LYS A 55 -25.53 -0.34 -4.12
CA LYS A 55 -25.50 0.05 -5.54
C LYS A 55 -25.21 -1.14 -6.46
N GLU A 56 -26.28 -1.70 -7.02
CA GLU A 56 -26.26 -2.80 -7.99
C GLU A 56 -25.71 -2.30 -9.35
N LEU A 57 -24.42 -2.54 -9.58
CA LEU A 57 -23.74 -2.71 -10.87
C LEU A 57 -24.17 -1.81 -12.06
N LEU A 58 -23.51 -0.65 -12.20
CA LEU A 58 -23.33 0.02 -13.48
C LEU A 58 -21.93 0.64 -13.48
N PHE A 59 -20.93 -0.04 -14.04
CA PHE A 59 -19.58 0.51 -14.20
C PHE A 59 -19.01 0.03 -15.52
N ASP A 60 -19.13 0.88 -16.55
CA ASP A 60 -18.41 0.72 -17.81
C ASP A 60 -18.07 2.12 -18.31
N GLU A 61 -17.07 2.74 -17.67
CA GLU A 61 -16.39 3.90 -18.25
C GLU A 61 -14.96 3.97 -17.71
N GLU A 62 -14.00 4.02 -18.63
CA GLU A 62 -12.56 4.08 -18.39
C GLU A 62 -12.20 5.49 -17.90
N ILE A 63 -12.40 5.74 -16.60
CA ILE A 63 -12.09 7.05 -16.01
C ILE A 63 -10.57 7.16 -15.86
N LEU A 64 -9.96 8.00 -16.69
CA LEU A 64 -8.57 8.46 -16.58
C LEU A 64 -8.38 9.32 -15.32
N VAL A 65 -8.47 8.70 -14.14
CA VAL A 65 -7.95 9.30 -12.92
C VAL A 65 -6.47 9.00 -12.88
N ASP A 66 -5.69 10.03 -12.59
CA ASP A 66 -4.23 9.99 -12.44
C ASP A 66 -3.82 8.89 -11.43
N GLU A 67 -3.70 7.65 -11.91
CA GLU A 67 -3.44 6.43 -11.12
C GLU A 67 -2.04 6.46 -10.51
N GLU A 68 -1.15 7.30 -11.04
CA GLU A 68 0.24 7.40 -10.61
C GLU A 68 0.36 7.76 -9.12
N GLU A 69 -0.53 8.60 -8.58
CA GLU A 69 -0.42 9.02 -7.18
C GLU A 69 -0.94 7.96 -6.18
N LEU A 70 -1.87 7.10 -6.63
CA LEU A 70 -2.54 6.11 -5.80
C LEU A 70 -1.73 4.80 -5.69
N HIS A 71 -1.10 4.38 -6.80
CA HIS A 71 -0.29 3.16 -6.83
C HIS A 71 1.10 3.33 -6.18
N SER A 72 1.72 4.49 -6.36
CA SER A 72 3.09 4.75 -5.89
C SER A 72 3.21 4.74 -4.36
N ARG A 73 2.14 5.03 -3.61
CA ARG A 73 2.14 4.96 -2.13
C ARG A 73 1.79 3.58 -1.57
N LYS A 74 0.95 2.80 -2.26
CA LYS A 74 0.56 1.44 -1.84
C LYS A 74 1.72 0.45 -1.93
N LEU A 75 2.62 0.63 -2.90
CA LEU A 75 3.86 -0.17 -3.04
C LEU A 75 4.89 0.11 -1.93
N ARG A 76 4.87 1.29 -1.32
CA ARG A 76 5.79 1.67 -0.24
C ARG A 76 5.52 0.93 1.09
N GLN A 77 4.33 0.35 1.27
CA GLN A 77 4.01 -0.46 2.46
C GLN A 77 4.45 -1.93 2.35
N LYS A 78 4.83 -2.44 1.16
CA LYS A 78 5.25 -3.84 0.98
C LYS A 78 6.78 -4.06 0.95
N ALA A 79 7.58 -3.02 1.16
CA ALA A 79 9.05 -3.09 1.05
C ALA A 79 9.78 -3.45 2.37
N SER A 80 9.13 -4.10 3.34
CA SER A 80 9.73 -4.42 4.65
C SER A 80 10.34 -5.83 4.79
N TRP A 81 10.37 -6.65 3.74
CA TRP A 81 11.05 -7.97 3.79
C TRP A 81 12.56 -7.86 3.52
N LEU A 82 12.97 -7.02 2.56
CA LEU A 82 14.34 -6.94 2.06
C LEU A 82 15.45 -6.83 3.14
N PRO A 83 15.29 -6.08 4.25
CA PRO A 83 16.36 -6.01 5.25
C PRO A 83 16.61 -7.34 5.97
N ILE A 84 15.59 -8.20 6.13
CA ILE A 84 15.71 -9.47 6.86
C ILE A 84 16.59 -10.47 6.09
N LEU A 85 16.51 -10.47 4.76
CA LEU A 85 17.32 -11.36 3.91
C LEU A 85 18.82 -10.98 3.96
N TYR A 86 19.12 -9.68 4.08
CA TYR A 86 20.49 -9.18 4.21
C TYR A 86 21.17 -9.68 5.50
N TYR A 87 20.48 -9.60 6.65
CA TYR A 87 21.02 -10.09 7.92
C TYR A 87 21.28 -11.60 7.91
N LEU A 88 20.42 -12.38 7.24
CA LEU A 88 20.60 -13.82 7.11
C LEU A 88 21.85 -14.15 6.28
N LEU A 89 22.06 -13.49 5.14
CA LEU A 89 23.27 -13.65 4.33
C LEU A 89 24.54 -13.24 5.08
N ILE A 90 24.51 -12.10 5.78
CA ILE A 90 25.63 -11.63 6.61
C ILE A 90 25.98 -12.65 7.70
N SER A 91 24.97 -13.22 8.35
CA SER A 91 25.17 -14.20 9.42
C SER A 91 25.86 -15.46 8.89
N PHE A 92 25.42 -15.98 7.74
CA PHE A 92 26.06 -17.15 7.11
C PHE A 92 27.50 -16.86 6.67
N ALA A 93 27.76 -15.66 6.12
CA ALA A 93 29.11 -15.26 5.72
C ALA A 93 30.08 -15.21 6.90
N ILE A 94 29.66 -14.62 8.02
CA ILE A 94 30.48 -14.53 9.24
C ILE A 94 30.73 -15.94 9.81
N LEU A 95 29.69 -16.77 9.91
CA LEU A 95 29.82 -18.12 10.46
C LEU A 95 30.77 -18.99 9.62
N GLY A 96 30.61 -18.96 8.30
CA GLY A 96 31.50 -19.68 7.37
C GLY A 96 32.95 -19.20 7.46
N PHE A 97 33.15 -17.89 7.61
CA PHE A 97 34.49 -17.32 7.76
C PHE A 97 35.19 -17.78 9.05
N VAL A 98 34.47 -17.79 10.19
CA VAL A 98 35.02 -18.28 11.47
C VAL A 98 35.39 -19.76 11.37
N ILE A 99 34.51 -20.57 10.80
CA ILE A 99 34.76 -22.01 10.58
C ILE A 99 36.00 -22.20 9.70
N TYR A 100 36.11 -21.46 8.59
CA TYR A 100 37.26 -21.52 7.68
C TYR A 100 38.56 -21.19 8.40
N ILE A 101 38.58 -20.13 9.19
CA ILE A 101 39.75 -19.70 9.96
C ILE A 101 40.20 -20.79 10.94
N VAL A 102 39.26 -21.41 11.67
CA VAL A 102 39.57 -22.51 12.61
C VAL A 102 40.17 -23.72 11.87
N TYR A 103 39.57 -24.12 10.75
CA TYR A 103 40.12 -25.20 9.93
C TYR A 103 41.51 -24.87 9.40
N PHE A 104 41.73 -23.65 8.94
CA PHE A 104 43.02 -23.20 8.41
C PHE A 104 44.11 -23.18 9.49
N TYR A 105 43.81 -22.68 10.69
CA TYR A 105 44.76 -22.69 11.81
C TYR A 105 44.99 -24.08 12.38
N GLY A 106 43.95 -24.93 12.47
CA GLY A 106 44.11 -26.33 12.88
C GLY A 106 44.94 -27.15 11.89
N PHE A 107 44.72 -26.94 10.59
CA PHE A 107 45.50 -27.57 9.53
C PHE A 107 46.96 -27.11 9.54
N THR A 108 47.21 -25.80 9.66
CA THR A 108 48.59 -25.27 9.68
C THR A 108 49.35 -25.63 10.96
N ALA A 109 48.67 -25.79 12.10
CA ALA A 109 49.28 -26.28 13.34
C ALA A 109 49.60 -27.79 13.31
N SER A 110 48.84 -28.60 12.56
CA SER A 110 49.10 -30.04 12.42
C SER A 110 50.22 -30.36 11.41
N VAL A 111 50.60 -29.41 10.54
CA VAL A 111 51.59 -29.60 9.47
C VAL A 111 53.00 -29.14 9.89
N LYS A 112 53.17 -28.72 11.15
CA LYS A 112 54.45 -28.27 11.72
C LYS A 112 54.92 -29.24 12.80
#